data_AF-A0A6J7GPF6-F1
#
_entry.id   AF-A0A6J7GPF6-F1
#
_cell.length_a   1.000
_cell.length_b   1.000
_cell.length_c   1.000
_cell.angle_alpha   90.00
_cell.angle_beta   90.00
_cell.angle_gamma   90.00
#
_symmetry.space_group_name_H-M   'P 1'
#
loop_
_entity.id
_entity.type
_entity.pdbx_description
1 polymer ?
#
loop_
_entity_poly.entity_id
_entity_poly.type
_entity_poly.pdbx_seq_one_letter_code
_entity_poly.pdbx_strand_id
1 'polypeptide(L)'
;MTASSYHWDVYEIPRIQQILDRQWTAGNYYGNIGDGFVALAKYGSLVSDETYATIEARLLELAAATGSQFTGPIMDNQGNEVLADGVSHTFGELMSMSYLVAGIDGEIPAS
;
A
#
# COMPACT_ATOMS: atom_id res chain seq x y z
N MET A 1 16.49 -8.01 -5.60
CA MET A 1 15.02 -7.99 -5.86
C MET A 1 14.33 -8.88 -4.84
N THR A 2 13.06 -8.58 -4.56
CA THR A 2 12.14 -9.39 -3.74
C THR A 2 10.75 -9.32 -4.37
N ALA A 3 9.76 -9.96 -3.77
CA ALA A 3 8.35 -9.90 -4.17
C ALA A 3 7.49 -9.41 -3.01
N SER A 4 6.40 -8.71 -3.34
CA SER A 4 5.31 -8.46 -2.40
C SER A 4 4.56 -9.76 -2.17
N SER A 5 4.47 -10.17 -0.91
CA SER A 5 3.71 -11.34 -0.46
C SER A 5 2.42 -10.86 0.22
N TYR A 6 1.32 -11.58 -0.04
CA TYR A 6 0.00 -11.27 0.50
C TYR A 6 -0.48 -12.42 1.38
N HIS A 7 -0.59 -12.17 2.67
CA HIS A 7 -1.01 -13.13 3.70
C HIS A 7 -2.52 -13.07 3.89
N TRP A 8 -3.26 -13.68 2.96
CA TRP A 8 -4.73 -13.68 2.97
C TRP A 8 -5.34 -14.32 4.22
N ASP A 9 -4.61 -15.22 4.88
CA ASP A 9 -5.01 -15.86 6.13
C ASP A 9 -5.28 -14.85 7.26
N VAL A 10 -4.55 -13.74 7.30
CA VAL A 10 -4.75 -12.63 8.25
C VAL A 10 -6.15 -12.05 8.14
N TYR A 11 -6.72 -12.02 6.94
CA TYR A 11 -8.06 -11.52 6.68
C TYR A 11 -9.12 -12.62 6.71
N GLU A 12 -8.87 -13.73 6.03
CA GLU A 12 -9.86 -14.77 5.77
C GLU A 12 -10.24 -15.55 7.03
N ILE A 13 -9.26 -15.93 7.87
CA ILE A 13 -9.52 -16.74 9.07
C ILE A 13 -10.43 -15.99 10.06
N PRO A 14 -10.13 -14.73 10.48
CA PRO A 14 -11.04 -13.99 11.34
C PRO A 14 -12.41 -13.77 10.71
N ARG A 15 -12.46 -13.57 9.38
CA ARG A 15 -13.71 -13.33 8.67
C ARG A 15 -14.62 -14.55 8.64
N ILE A 16 -14.06 -15.72 8.39
CA ILE A 16 -14.78 -17.01 8.44
C ILE A 16 -15.25 -17.25 9.88
N GLN A 17 -14.40 -16.98 10.87
CA GLN A 17 -14.78 -17.13 12.28
C GLN A 17 -15.98 -16.25 12.66
N GLN A 18 -16.00 -14.98 12.23
CA GLN A 18 -17.15 -14.09 12.43
C GLN A 18 -18.45 -14.63 11.82
N ILE A 19 -18.38 -15.34 10.68
CA ILE A 19 -19.55 -15.97 10.07
C ILE A 19 -20.05 -17.11 10.95
N LEU A 20 -19.15 -17.99 11.39
CA LEU A 20 -19.47 -19.10 12.28
C LEU A 20 -20.11 -18.61 13.58
N ASP A 21 -19.59 -17.51 14.13
CA ASP A 21 -20.09 -16.89 15.36
C ASP A 21 -21.35 -16.03 15.14
N ARG A 22 -21.82 -15.90 13.90
CA ARG A 22 -22.95 -15.02 13.51
C ARG A 22 -22.75 -13.54 13.87
N GLN A 23 -21.50 -13.09 13.93
CA GLN A 23 -21.10 -11.71 14.22
C GLN A 23 -20.59 -10.95 12.99
N TRP A 24 -20.60 -11.59 11.83
CA TRP A 24 -20.15 -10.99 10.58
C TRP A 24 -20.98 -9.75 10.21
N THR A 25 -20.29 -8.66 9.88
CA THR A 25 -20.87 -7.43 9.33
C THR A 25 -20.16 -7.02 8.04
N ALA A 26 -20.85 -6.48 7.04
CA ALA A 26 -20.23 -6.01 5.81
C ALA A 26 -19.24 -4.86 6.08
N GLY A 27 -18.17 -4.78 5.27
CA GLY A 27 -17.15 -3.74 5.39
C GLY A 27 -16.05 -3.92 4.35
N ASN A 28 -15.28 -2.86 4.12
CA ASN A 28 -14.10 -2.87 3.27
C ASN A 28 -12.85 -3.21 4.10
N TYR A 29 -11.94 -3.95 3.49
CA TYR A 29 -10.64 -4.25 4.07
C TYR A 29 -9.56 -3.88 3.06
N TYR A 30 -8.51 -3.21 3.54
CA TYR A 30 -7.33 -2.86 2.77
C TYR A 30 -6.11 -3.06 3.67
N GLY A 31 -5.51 -4.24 3.57
CA GLY A 31 -4.41 -4.65 4.43
C GLY A 31 -3.12 -3.88 4.17
N ASN A 32 -2.19 -3.95 5.11
CA ASN A 32 -0.94 -3.20 5.06
C ASN A 32 0.21 -4.02 5.69
N ILE A 33 1.35 -3.37 5.95
CA ILE A 33 2.51 -4.02 6.57
C ILE A 33 2.29 -4.18 8.09
N GLY A 34 1.64 -3.20 8.74
CA GLY A 34 1.42 -3.18 10.18
C GLY A 34 0.40 -4.23 10.67
N ASP A 35 -0.58 -4.60 9.85
CA ASP A 35 -1.50 -5.70 10.15
C ASP A 35 -0.99 -7.07 9.69
N GLY A 36 0.16 -7.11 9.00
CA GLY A 36 0.80 -8.33 8.52
C GLY A 36 0.24 -8.89 7.22
N PHE A 37 -0.69 -8.20 6.56
CA PHE A 37 -1.25 -8.67 5.28
C PHE A 37 -0.25 -8.57 4.13
N VAL A 38 0.55 -7.50 4.09
CA VAL A 38 1.59 -7.30 3.09
C VAL A 38 2.97 -7.52 3.73
N ALA A 39 3.79 -8.36 3.10
CA ALA A 39 5.17 -8.60 3.51
C ALA A 39 6.11 -8.61 2.30
N LEU A 40 7.41 -8.52 2.54
CA LEU A 40 8.42 -8.79 1.52
C LEU A 40 8.91 -10.24 1.61
N ALA A 41 9.01 -10.90 0.45
CA ALA A 41 9.64 -12.21 0.37
C ALA A 41 11.15 -12.14 0.67
N LYS A 42 11.82 -13.30 0.71
CA LYS A 42 13.28 -13.35 0.86
C LYS A 42 13.97 -12.56 -0.26
N TYR A 43 14.95 -11.75 0.12
CA TYR A 43 15.79 -11.02 -0.81
C TYR A 43 16.72 -11.97 -1.57
N GLY A 44 16.96 -11.67 -2.86
CA GLY A 44 17.99 -12.35 -3.63
C GLY A 44 19.41 -12.07 -3.12
N SER A 45 20.36 -12.95 -3.47
CA SER A 45 21.75 -12.92 -2.97
C SER A 45 22.58 -11.69 -3.37
N LEU A 46 22.07 -10.84 -4.27
CA LEU A 46 22.73 -9.60 -4.69
C LEU A 46 22.41 -8.40 -3.79
N VAL A 47 21.53 -8.55 -2.80
CA VAL A 47 21.19 -7.48 -1.85
C VAL A 47 22.29 -7.45 -0.78
N SER A 48 22.96 -6.31 -0.63
CA SER A 48 23.96 -6.11 0.43
C SER A 48 23.30 -6.02 1.80
N ASP A 49 24.06 -6.33 2.85
CA ASP A 49 23.59 -6.21 4.24
C ASP A 49 23.15 -4.78 4.59
N GLU A 50 23.84 -3.78 4.05
CA GLU A 50 23.46 -2.37 4.20
C GLU A 50 22.11 -2.05 3.55
N THR A 51 21.88 -2.57 2.34
CA THR A 51 20.60 -2.41 1.64
C THR A 51 19.49 -3.13 2.42
N TYR A 52 19.77 -4.34 2.92
CA TYR A 52 18.85 -5.09 3.75
C TYR A 52 18.44 -4.30 5.00
N ALA A 53 19.42 -3.80 5.76
CA ALA A 53 19.16 -3.01 6.97
C ALA A 53 18.34 -1.74 6.67
N THR A 54 18.61 -1.08 5.54
CA THR A 54 17.83 0.09 5.10
C THR A 54 16.37 -0.28 4.83
N ILE A 55 16.12 -1.40 4.15
CA ILE A 55 14.76 -1.84 3.85
C ILE A 55 14.02 -2.23 5.13
N GLU A 56 14.64 -2.99 6.03
CA GLU A 56 14.03 -3.40 7.30
C GLU A 56 13.67 -2.19 8.17
N ALA A 57 14.53 -1.16 8.23
CA ALA A 57 14.21 0.08 8.93
C ALA A 57 12.97 0.76 8.34
N ARG A 58 12.85 0.83 7.01
CA ARG A 58 11.67 1.40 6.34
C ARG A 58 10.41 0.55 6.53
N LEU A 59 10.53 -0.78 6.57
CA LEU A 59 9.39 -1.66 6.87
C LEU A 59 8.83 -1.39 8.27
N LEU A 60 9.70 -1.21 9.27
CA LEU A 60 9.30 -0.84 10.63
C LEU A 60 8.62 0.52 10.68
N GLU A 61 9.17 1.51 9.98
CA GLU A 61 8.55 2.82 9.86
C GLU A 61 7.17 2.74 9.21
N LEU A 62 7.02 2.02 8.09
CA LEU A 62 5.75 1.85 7.39
C LEU A 62 4.72 1.04 8.18
N ALA A 63 5.17 0.06 8.96
CA ALA A 63 4.31 -0.70 9.86
C ALA A 63 3.75 0.16 11.00
N ALA A 64 4.55 1.12 11.48
CA ALA A 64 4.15 2.04 12.54
C ALA A 64 3.45 3.31 12.01
N ALA A 65 3.66 3.66 10.75
CA ALA A 65 3.13 4.86 10.14
C ALA A 65 1.60 4.81 10.05
N THR A 66 0.96 5.80 10.63
CA THR A 66 -0.47 6.04 10.46
C THR A 66 -0.68 6.98 9.29
N GLY A 67 -1.30 6.51 8.20
CA GLY A 67 -1.67 7.37 7.07
C GLY A 67 -1.45 6.74 5.70
N SER A 68 -1.78 7.50 4.66
CA SER A 68 -1.59 7.10 3.27
C SER A 68 -0.16 7.38 2.81
N GLN A 69 0.43 6.44 2.07
CA GLN A 69 1.68 6.64 1.35
C GLN A 69 1.51 7.65 0.20
N PHE A 70 0.27 7.94 -0.17
CA PHE A 70 -0.13 9.00 -1.11
C PHE A 70 -0.64 10.21 -0.35
N THR A 71 0.28 10.92 0.31
CA THR A 71 0.03 12.22 0.94
C THR A 71 0.80 13.28 0.16
N GLY A 72 0.14 14.38 -0.18
CA GLY A 72 0.70 15.44 -0.99
C GLY A 72 1.89 16.17 -0.33
N PRO A 73 2.63 16.97 -1.12
CA PRO A 73 2.27 17.42 -2.46
C PRO A 73 2.50 16.34 -3.54
N ILE A 74 1.49 16.09 -4.38
CA ILE A 74 1.59 15.18 -5.53
C ILE A 74 1.13 15.92 -6.79
N MET A 75 2.01 15.92 -7.79
CA MET A 75 1.73 16.38 -9.15
C MET A 75 1.52 15.17 -10.07
N ASP A 76 0.69 15.34 -11.10
CA ASP A 76 0.64 14.38 -12.21
C ASP A 76 1.83 14.54 -13.16
N ASN A 77 1.97 13.63 -14.13
CA ASN A 77 3.02 13.65 -15.13
C ASN A 77 2.82 14.70 -16.24
N GLN A 78 1.75 15.48 -16.18
CA GLN A 78 1.45 16.60 -17.08
C GLN A 78 1.70 17.96 -16.40
N GLY A 79 2.08 17.97 -15.12
CA GLY A 79 2.38 19.18 -14.35
C GLY A 79 1.20 19.77 -13.59
N ASN A 80 0.05 19.08 -13.51
CA ASN A 80 -1.10 19.52 -12.72
C ASN A 80 -0.97 19.04 -11.26
N GLU A 81 -1.44 19.86 -10.32
CA GLU A 81 -1.54 19.46 -8.91
C GLU A 81 -2.69 18.47 -8.70
N VAL A 82 -2.40 17.36 -8.04
CA VAL A 82 -3.38 16.31 -7.71
C VAL A 82 -3.72 16.31 -6.22
N LEU A 83 -2.72 16.43 -5.35
CA LEU A 83 -2.90 16.57 -3.91
C LEU A 83 -2.00 17.70 -3.40
N ALA A 84 -2.59 18.64 -2.67
CA ALA A 84 -1.85 19.68 -1.97
C ALA A 84 -1.05 19.11 -0.78
N ASP A 85 -0.10 19.88 -0.25
CA ASP A 85 0.73 19.48 0.89
C ASP A 85 -0.11 19.02 2.10
N GLY A 86 0.26 17.85 2.65
CA GLY A 86 -0.43 17.24 3.79
C GLY A 86 -1.82 16.65 3.49
N VAL A 87 -2.32 16.72 2.25
CA VAL A 87 -3.61 16.14 1.87
C VAL A 87 -3.41 14.72 1.36
N SER A 88 -4.19 13.78 1.87
CA SER A 88 -4.27 12.40 1.36
C SER A 88 -5.60 12.15 0.67
N HIS A 89 -5.60 11.23 -0.30
CA HIS A 89 -6.86 10.67 -0.83
C HIS A 89 -7.67 10.00 0.28
N THR A 90 -8.99 10.12 0.20
CA THR A 90 -9.91 9.19 0.86
C THR A 90 -9.73 7.79 0.28
N PHE A 91 -10.22 6.76 0.97
CA PHE A 91 -10.17 5.38 0.45
C PHE A 91 -10.83 5.24 -0.92
N GLY A 92 -11.98 5.90 -1.15
CA GLY A 92 -12.69 5.83 -2.43
C GLY A 92 -11.93 6.49 -3.58
N GLU A 93 -11.29 7.63 -3.32
CA GLU A 93 -10.43 8.33 -4.29
C GLU A 93 -9.18 7.51 -4.60
N LEU A 94 -8.55 6.89 -3.58
CA LEU A 94 -7.40 6.01 -3.76
C LEU A 94 -7.74 4.82 -4.67
N MET A 95 -8.90 4.19 -4.49
CA MET A 95 -9.35 3.06 -5.33
C MET A 95 -9.78 3.48 -6.74
N SER A 96 -9.95 4.78 -6.97
CA SER A 96 -10.36 5.35 -8.25
C SER A 96 -9.23 6.17 -8.91
N MET A 97 -7.98 6.01 -8.44
CA MET A 97 -6.84 6.75 -8.97
C MET A 97 -6.69 6.56 -10.48
N SER A 98 -6.72 7.68 -11.20
CA SER A 98 -6.64 7.73 -12.66
C SER A 98 -5.69 8.83 -13.13
N TYR A 99 -4.49 8.89 -12.53
CA TYR A 99 -3.41 9.79 -12.94
C TYR A 99 -2.06 9.07 -12.78
N LEU A 100 -1.06 9.48 -13.54
CA LEU A 100 0.33 9.07 -13.36
C LEU A 100 1.07 10.20 -12.64
N VAL A 101 1.90 9.88 -11.65
CA VAL A 101 2.66 10.91 -10.90
C VAL A 101 3.80 11.48 -11.73
N ALA A 102 4.22 12.70 -11.41
CA ALA A 102 5.40 13.33 -12.02
C ALA A 102 6.62 12.38 -12.05
N GLY A 103 7.30 12.35 -13.19
CA GLY A 103 8.45 11.46 -13.44
C GLY A 103 8.11 10.10 -14.06
N ILE A 104 6.81 9.78 -14.23
CA ILE A 104 6.39 8.59 -14.98
C ILE A 104 6.16 8.95 -16.45
N ASP A 105 6.92 8.31 -17.34
CA ASP A 105 6.67 8.35 -18.78
C ASP A 105 5.54 7.38 -19.13
N GLY A 106 4.40 7.91 -19.55
CA GLY A 106 3.26 7.11 -19.94
C GLY A 106 2.00 7.95 -20.14
N GLU A 107 0.99 7.32 -20.72
CA GLU A 107 -0.34 7.88 -20.90
C GLU A 107 -1.37 6.92 -20.31
N ILE A 108 -2.43 7.48 -19.72
CA ILE A 108 -3.56 6.68 -19.28
C ILE A 108 -4.40 6.36 -20.52
N PRO A 109 -4.77 5.08 -20.75
CA PRO A 109 -5.60 4.71 -21.88
C PRO A 109 -6.88 5.55 -21.93
N ALA A 110 -7.18 6.11 -23.10
CA ALA A 110 -8.50 6.65 -23.37
C ALA A 110 -9.51 5.48 -23.38
N SER A 111 -10.66 5.69 -22.73
CA SER A 111 -11.77 4.72 -22.68
C SER A 111 -12.26 4.30 -24.06
#